data_AF-A0A954VVE6-F1
#
_entry.id   AF-A0A954VVE6-F1
#
_cell.length_a   1.000
_cell.length_b   1.000
_cell.length_c   1.000
_cell.angle_alpha   90.00
_cell.angle_beta   90.00
_cell.angle_gamma   90.00
#
_symmetry.space_group_name_H-M   'P 1'
#
loop_
_entity.id
_entity.type
_entity.pdbx_description
1 polymer ?
#
loop_
_entity_poly.entity_id
_entity_poly.type
_entity_poly.pdbx_seq_one_letter_code
_entity_poly.pdbx_strand_id
1 'polypeptide(L)'
;APDVDAIELYNSGSQPLALNQYFLGDAADSIQSLAAYQIPSTTLPAGGYLVIRRDDLGFGLAGSGDQVYLTRGTTAGPTHFVDAIDYPALQAGRTYGRSPNGADVWTQLSSPTVGAENAAPFVDSVIIAEVNYHPAAPSAAALAIDPTLDRNDLEFVELHNRSNAAVDVSQWRIRGDVGFDFPAGTVLAAGDSLVVTRFNPANAENAVRLSAFMTHYGLNNANKLIGGFSGSLNDGGDRVTLQRSELVEGVVQHVLADQVRFTDSTPWPIAADGQGASLNRTAADVLGDSPISWVAASPTPTAANFGGSNPADFNGDGQLTVADIDLFGQALRSPNPAAQFDLNGDGQVNEADRDDLIFNRFGTTYGDSNLDGRFNSADLVAIFVAGEFEDGIAGNSGWAEGDWNLDGDFGTGDLVAAFVAGGYQANAVPQVQLHDIAFADLEDDVWNKPLKNRTSKQVDDLVADLLADRIEV
;
A
#
# COMPACT_ATOMS: atom_id res chain seq x y z
N ALA A 1 -16.78 -17.55 16.18
CA ALA A 1 -16.02 -17.25 17.40
C ALA A 1 -15.71 -15.76 17.38
N PRO A 2 -15.49 -15.04 18.49
CA PRO A 2 -14.83 -13.74 18.34
C PRO A 2 -13.55 -14.00 17.55
N ASP A 3 -13.33 -13.24 16.49
CA ASP A 3 -12.18 -13.39 15.60
C ASP A 3 -10.91 -13.28 16.46
N VAL A 4 -10.22 -14.40 16.60
CA VAL A 4 -9.09 -14.51 17.51
C VAL A 4 -7.93 -13.80 16.84
N ASP A 5 -7.47 -12.70 17.45
CA ASP A 5 -6.21 -12.02 17.14
C ASP A 5 -5.15 -13.03 16.68
N ALA A 6 -4.53 -12.76 15.54
CA ALA A 6 -3.54 -13.65 14.95
C ALA A 6 -2.45 -12.84 14.25
N ILE A 7 -1.25 -13.41 14.24
CA ILE A 7 -0.17 -13.03 13.33
C ILE A 7 -0.13 -14.10 12.24
N GLU A 8 -0.02 -13.66 11.00
CA GLU A 8 0.24 -14.53 9.86
C GLU A 8 1.66 -14.27 9.37
N LEU A 9 2.36 -15.29 8.90
CA LEU A 9 3.62 -15.12 8.18
C LEU A 9 3.45 -15.65 6.77
N TYR A 10 3.96 -14.91 5.79
CA TYR A 10 3.95 -15.31 4.38
C TYR A 10 5.37 -15.52 3.86
N ASN A 11 5.61 -16.66 3.22
CA ASN A 11 6.85 -16.91 2.51
C ASN A 11 6.74 -16.41 1.06
N SER A 12 7.21 -15.20 0.80
CA SER A 12 7.24 -14.61 -0.54
C SER A 12 8.40 -15.13 -1.41
N GLY A 13 9.27 -15.98 -0.84
CA GLY A 13 10.34 -16.66 -1.57
C GLY A 13 9.85 -17.81 -2.47
N SER A 14 10.69 -18.20 -3.42
CA SER A 14 10.40 -19.30 -4.37
C SER A 14 10.75 -20.70 -3.84
N GLN A 15 11.26 -20.80 -2.61
CA GLN A 15 11.67 -22.05 -1.98
C GLN A 15 11.02 -22.23 -0.60
N PRO A 16 10.83 -23.48 -0.13
CA PRO A 16 10.41 -23.72 1.25
C PRO A 16 11.43 -23.18 2.25
N LEU A 17 10.94 -22.50 3.30
CA LEU A 17 11.74 -21.90 4.35
C LEU A 17 11.58 -22.65 5.67
N ALA A 18 12.68 -23.08 6.28
CA ALA A 18 12.65 -23.67 7.61
C ALA A 18 12.67 -22.58 8.69
N LEU A 19 11.66 -22.57 9.56
CA LEU A 19 11.48 -21.53 10.60
C LEU A 19 12.15 -21.89 11.92
N ASN A 20 13.14 -22.79 11.90
CA ASN A 20 13.90 -23.12 13.09
C ASN A 20 14.61 -21.88 13.64
N GLN A 21 14.36 -21.56 14.92
CA GLN A 21 14.95 -20.40 15.61
C GLN A 21 14.48 -19.05 15.06
N TYR A 22 13.26 -19.00 14.51
CA TYR A 22 12.52 -17.76 14.35
C TYR A 22 11.68 -17.46 15.60
N PHE A 23 11.50 -16.18 15.87
CA PHE A 23 10.80 -15.68 17.04
C PHE A 23 9.89 -14.52 16.68
N LEU A 24 8.79 -14.39 17.40
CA LEU A 24 7.90 -13.25 17.40
C LEU A 24 7.97 -12.52 18.73
N GLY A 25 7.84 -11.20 18.69
CA GLY A 25 7.79 -10.32 19.85
C GLY A 25 6.95 -9.08 19.61
N ASP A 26 6.51 -8.45 20.69
CA ASP A 26 5.71 -7.20 20.70
C ASP A 26 6.52 -5.96 21.14
N ALA A 27 7.78 -6.14 21.56
CA ALA A 27 8.67 -5.05 21.91
C ALA A 27 10.14 -5.36 21.59
N ALA A 28 10.89 -4.31 21.29
CA ALA A 28 12.33 -4.36 21.01
C ALA A 28 13.22 -3.83 22.15
N ASP A 29 12.71 -3.79 23.39
CA ASP A 29 13.45 -3.28 24.55
C ASP A 29 14.41 -4.31 25.18
N SER A 30 14.26 -5.59 24.85
CA SER A 30 15.09 -6.69 25.33
C SER A 30 15.12 -7.88 24.37
N ILE A 31 16.10 -8.78 24.53
CA ILE A 31 16.13 -10.06 23.78
C ILE A 31 14.93 -10.93 24.18
N GLN A 32 14.46 -10.84 25.42
CA GLN A 32 13.33 -11.60 25.93
C GLN A 32 12.01 -11.18 25.28
N SER A 33 11.78 -9.88 25.08
CA SER A 33 10.58 -9.38 24.40
C SER A 33 10.59 -9.74 22.91
N LEU A 34 11.75 -9.67 22.25
CA LEU A 34 11.92 -10.14 20.87
C LEU A 34 11.78 -11.67 20.71
N ALA A 35 11.84 -12.40 21.82
CA ALA A 35 11.73 -13.86 21.89
C ALA A 35 10.47 -14.32 22.62
N ALA A 36 9.43 -13.47 22.70
CA ALA A 36 8.22 -13.76 23.46
C ALA A 36 7.55 -15.06 22.99
N TYR A 37 7.58 -15.32 21.68
CA TYR A 37 7.15 -16.57 21.07
C TYR A 37 8.26 -17.16 20.19
N GLN A 38 8.66 -18.40 20.47
CA GLN A 38 9.54 -19.15 19.56
C GLN A 38 8.69 -19.99 18.62
N ILE A 39 8.85 -19.79 17.31
CA ILE A 39 8.12 -20.55 16.30
C ILE A 39 8.59 -22.02 16.38
N PRO A 40 7.67 -22.99 16.52
CA PRO A 40 8.01 -24.41 16.48
C PRO A 40 8.74 -24.77 15.20
N SER A 41 9.60 -25.79 15.26
CA SER A 41 10.32 -26.27 14.07
C SER A 41 9.32 -26.71 13.00
N THR A 42 9.16 -25.87 11.98
CA THR A 42 8.24 -26.05 10.86
C THR A 42 8.92 -25.59 9.57
N THR A 43 8.50 -26.15 8.44
CA THR A 43 8.93 -25.71 7.11
C THR A 43 7.74 -25.06 6.43
N LEU A 44 7.86 -23.78 6.11
CA LEU A 44 6.85 -23.00 5.41
C LEU A 44 7.11 -23.11 3.89
N PRO A 45 6.22 -23.72 3.09
CA PRO A 45 6.38 -23.79 1.64
C PRO A 45 6.51 -22.40 0.99
N ALA A 46 7.08 -22.33 -0.22
CA ALA A 46 7.00 -21.13 -1.05
C ALA A 46 5.53 -20.75 -1.29
N GLY A 47 5.19 -19.47 -1.11
CA GLY A 47 3.80 -18.98 -1.15
C GLY A 47 2.90 -19.49 -0.02
N GLY A 48 3.48 -20.15 1.00
CA GLY A 48 2.75 -20.70 2.13
C GLY A 48 2.51 -19.68 3.25
N TYR A 49 1.50 -19.95 4.07
CA TYR A 49 1.13 -19.15 5.24
C TYR A 49 1.33 -19.93 6.54
N LEU A 50 1.85 -19.27 7.57
CA LEU A 50 1.83 -19.75 8.95
C LEU A 50 0.99 -18.82 9.81
N VAL A 51 -0.12 -19.32 10.33
CA VAL A 51 -1.00 -18.58 11.25
C VAL A 51 -0.64 -18.94 12.69
N ILE A 52 -0.31 -17.92 13.49
CA ILE A 52 -0.13 -18.04 14.94
C ILE A 52 -1.23 -17.23 15.63
N ARG A 53 -2.03 -17.90 16.46
CA ARG A 53 -3.15 -17.27 17.17
C ARG A 53 -2.68 -16.71 18.52
N ARG A 54 -3.41 -15.73 19.04
CA ARG A 54 -3.15 -15.09 20.33
C ARG A 54 -2.96 -16.08 21.50
N ASP A 55 -3.75 -17.15 21.51
CA ASP A 55 -3.66 -18.17 22.58
C ASP A 55 -2.29 -18.88 22.56
N ASP A 56 -1.58 -18.89 21.43
CA ASP A 56 -0.26 -19.48 21.26
C ASP A 56 0.88 -18.47 21.44
N LEU A 57 0.66 -17.18 21.12
CA LEU A 57 1.69 -16.13 21.12
C LEU A 57 2.33 -15.87 22.48
N GLY A 58 1.58 -16.04 23.58
CA GLY A 58 2.08 -15.69 24.92
C GLY A 58 2.22 -14.19 25.20
N PHE A 59 1.87 -13.34 24.22
CA PHE A 59 1.70 -11.89 24.35
C PHE A 59 0.38 -11.45 23.69
N GLY A 60 -0.05 -10.21 23.96
CA GLY A 60 -1.30 -9.67 23.43
C GLY A 60 -1.07 -8.78 22.22
N LEU A 61 -2.04 -8.75 21.31
CA LEU A 61 -2.11 -7.74 20.26
C LEU A 61 -3.10 -6.65 20.72
N ALA A 62 -2.66 -5.40 20.81
CA ALA A 62 -3.52 -4.30 21.21
C ALA A 62 -4.36 -3.79 20.02
N GLY A 63 -5.70 -3.83 20.16
CA GLY A 63 -6.62 -3.24 19.16
C GLY A 63 -6.45 -1.72 18.98
N SER A 64 -5.76 -1.04 19.90
CA SER A 64 -5.36 0.37 19.78
C SER A 64 -4.13 0.61 18.90
N GLY A 65 -3.59 -0.45 18.28
CA GLY A 65 -2.31 -0.45 17.58
C GLY A 65 -1.17 -0.92 18.49
N ASP A 66 -0.19 -1.58 17.89
CA ASP A 66 0.94 -2.22 18.56
C ASP A 66 2.11 -2.45 17.60
N GLN A 67 3.19 -3.04 18.10
CA GLN A 67 4.35 -3.44 17.30
C GLN A 67 4.45 -4.96 17.25
N VAL A 68 4.89 -5.50 16.11
CA VAL A 68 5.24 -6.92 15.97
C VAL A 68 6.59 -7.03 15.31
N TYR A 69 7.46 -7.84 15.88
CA TYR A 69 8.80 -8.09 15.39
C TYR A 69 8.95 -9.56 15.00
N LEU A 70 9.40 -9.82 13.78
CA LEU A 70 9.90 -11.13 13.37
C LEU A 70 11.43 -11.09 13.44
N THR A 71 11.99 -11.99 14.23
CA THR A 71 13.44 -12.11 14.38
C THR A 71 13.88 -13.55 14.14
N ARG A 72 15.15 -13.70 13.78
CA ARG A 72 15.81 -15.01 13.71
C ARG A 72 17.06 -15.03 14.57
N GLY A 73 17.47 -16.21 14.99
CA GLY A 73 18.65 -16.32 15.80
C GLY A 73 19.17 -17.72 16.00
N THR A 74 19.58 -18.00 17.24
CA THR A 74 20.16 -19.28 17.63
C THR A 74 19.34 -19.89 18.76
N THR A 75 19.75 -21.05 19.28
CA THR A 75 19.16 -21.61 20.50
C THR A 75 19.30 -20.70 21.71
N ALA A 76 20.22 -19.72 21.69
CA ALA A 76 20.37 -18.73 22.75
C ALA A 76 19.40 -17.53 22.62
N GLY A 77 18.64 -17.44 21.53
CA GLY A 77 17.67 -16.37 21.26
C GLY A 77 17.94 -15.59 19.95
N PRO A 78 17.14 -14.53 19.70
CA PRO A 78 17.25 -13.65 18.55
C PRO A 78 18.65 -13.03 18.38
N THR A 79 19.12 -12.95 17.15
CA THR A 79 20.37 -12.25 16.79
C THR A 79 20.22 -11.31 15.59
N HIS A 80 19.14 -11.42 14.81
CA HIS A 80 18.87 -10.59 13.64
C HIS A 80 17.39 -10.26 13.54
N PHE A 81 17.07 -9.04 13.12
CA PHE A 81 15.72 -8.70 12.66
C PHE A 81 15.49 -9.27 11.26
N VAL A 82 14.26 -9.72 11.02
CA VAL A 82 13.78 -10.18 9.71
C VAL A 82 12.77 -9.18 9.19
N ASP A 83 11.74 -8.90 9.98
CA ASP A 83 10.71 -7.89 9.66
C ASP A 83 10.19 -7.24 10.96
N ALA A 84 9.60 -6.06 10.83
CA ALA A 84 8.97 -5.35 11.92
C ALA A 84 7.80 -4.52 11.40
N ILE A 85 6.67 -4.60 12.09
CA ILE A 85 5.48 -3.82 11.74
C ILE A 85 4.94 -3.05 12.94
N ASP A 86 4.70 -1.77 12.72
CA ASP A 86 3.89 -0.91 13.58
C ASP A 86 2.48 -0.83 12.96
N TYR A 87 1.51 -1.56 13.52
CA TYR A 87 0.13 -1.49 13.04
C TYR A 87 -0.68 -0.48 13.87
N PRO A 88 -1.52 0.34 13.22
CA PRO A 88 -2.36 1.30 13.92
C PRO A 88 -3.57 0.62 14.56
N ALA A 89 -4.35 1.36 15.35
CA ALA A 89 -5.70 0.92 15.66
C ALA A 89 -6.51 0.79 14.36
N LEU A 90 -7.17 -0.35 14.18
CA LEU A 90 -7.92 -0.69 12.97
C LEU A 90 -9.41 -0.61 13.22
N GLN A 91 -10.17 -0.35 12.15
CA GLN A 91 -11.62 -0.45 12.22
C GLN A 91 -12.05 -1.88 12.60
N ALA A 92 -13.15 -2.01 13.35
CA ALA A 92 -13.66 -3.31 13.77
C ALA A 92 -13.90 -4.25 12.59
N GLY A 93 -13.41 -5.49 12.70
CA GLY A 93 -13.53 -6.51 11.65
C GLY A 93 -12.58 -6.32 10.48
N ARG A 94 -11.54 -5.49 10.61
CA ARG A 94 -10.47 -5.31 9.63
C ARG A 94 -9.14 -5.86 10.16
N THR A 95 -8.27 -6.23 9.23
CA THR A 95 -6.89 -6.65 9.50
C THR A 95 -5.92 -5.69 8.83
N TYR A 96 -4.66 -5.72 9.25
CA TYR A 96 -3.58 -4.95 8.65
C TYR A 96 -2.66 -5.91 7.92
N GLY A 97 -2.34 -5.62 6.67
CA GLY A 97 -1.56 -6.52 5.81
C GLY A 97 -1.05 -5.83 4.55
N ARG A 98 -0.32 -6.58 3.74
CA ARG A 98 0.19 -6.16 2.42
C ARG A 98 -0.71 -6.73 1.34
N SER A 99 -1.20 -5.91 0.42
CA SER A 99 -2.01 -6.36 -0.73
C SER A 99 -1.46 -5.73 -2.02
N PRO A 100 -0.99 -6.54 -3.00
CA PRO A 100 -0.81 -8.00 -2.95
C PRO A 100 0.11 -8.47 -1.81
N ASN A 101 0.09 -9.77 -1.50
CA ASN A 101 0.96 -10.33 -0.47
C ASN A 101 2.44 -10.04 -0.77
N GLY A 102 3.18 -9.58 0.23
CA GLY A 102 4.58 -9.19 0.06
C GLY A 102 4.80 -7.86 -0.67
N ALA A 103 3.73 -7.09 -0.94
CA ALA A 103 3.86 -5.72 -1.44
C ALA A 103 4.51 -4.80 -0.40
N ASP A 104 5.15 -3.71 -0.85
CA ASP A 104 5.89 -2.81 0.04
C ASP A 104 4.99 -2.01 1.01
N VAL A 105 3.71 -1.85 0.68
CA VAL A 105 2.78 -0.99 1.42
C VAL A 105 1.89 -1.82 2.34
N TRP A 106 1.95 -1.50 3.64
CA TRP A 106 1.00 -1.97 4.64
C TRP A 106 -0.26 -1.12 4.64
N THR A 107 -1.41 -1.79 4.70
CA THR A 107 -2.72 -1.13 4.69
C THR A 107 -3.76 -1.91 5.48
N GLN A 108 -4.86 -1.24 5.79
CA GLN A 108 -6.05 -1.92 6.30
C GLN A 108 -6.68 -2.72 5.15
N LEU A 109 -6.98 -3.99 5.37
CA LEU A 109 -7.58 -4.86 4.36
C LEU A 109 -9.11 -4.81 4.42
N SER A 110 -9.76 -5.02 3.28
CA SER A 110 -11.23 -5.01 3.15
C SER A 110 -11.94 -6.19 3.82
N SER A 111 -11.22 -7.23 4.24
CA SER A 111 -11.72 -8.29 5.11
C SER A 111 -10.56 -9.13 5.68
N PRO A 112 -10.73 -9.80 6.84
CA PRO A 112 -9.75 -10.76 7.36
C PRO A 112 -9.63 -12.00 6.47
N THR A 113 -8.41 -12.44 6.18
CA THR A 113 -8.11 -13.56 5.27
C THR A 113 -7.11 -14.56 5.88
N VAL A 114 -7.31 -14.92 7.14
CA VAL A 114 -6.39 -15.78 7.89
C VAL A 114 -6.17 -17.15 7.21
N GLY A 115 -4.91 -17.46 6.90
CA GLY A 115 -4.41 -18.64 6.22
C GLY A 115 -4.55 -18.60 4.70
N ALA A 116 -4.81 -17.44 4.12
CA ALA A 116 -5.08 -17.22 2.71
C ALA A 116 -4.55 -15.86 2.26
N GLU A 117 -4.67 -15.55 0.96
CA GLU A 117 -4.25 -14.26 0.43
C GLU A 117 -4.95 -13.08 1.10
N ASN A 118 -4.20 -12.00 1.30
CA ASN A 118 -4.74 -10.74 1.77
C ASN A 118 -5.83 -10.22 0.84
N ALA A 119 -6.95 -9.79 1.43
CA ALA A 119 -7.99 -9.11 0.69
C ALA A 119 -7.50 -7.76 0.14
N ALA A 120 -8.19 -7.24 -0.87
CA ALA A 120 -7.90 -5.92 -1.42
C ALA A 120 -7.86 -4.84 -0.33
N PRO A 121 -7.09 -3.75 -0.53
CA PRO A 121 -7.02 -2.67 0.44
C PRO A 121 -8.38 -2.03 0.73
N PHE A 122 -8.55 -1.55 1.96
CA PHE A 122 -9.71 -0.80 2.38
C PHE A 122 -9.43 0.70 2.31
N VAL A 123 -10.30 1.44 1.61
CA VAL A 123 -10.30 2.90 1.57
C VAL A 123 -11.56 3.39 2.31
N ASP A 124 -11.38 4.24 3.33
CA ASP A 124 -12.50 4.77 4.10
C ASP A 124 -13.32 5.78 3.28
N SER A 125 -14.50 6.13 3.82
CA SER A 125 -15.41 7.13 3.29
C SER A 125 -14.82 8.54 3.21
N VAL A 126 -13.86 8.88 4.09
CA VAL A 126 -13.17 10.17 4.08
C VAL A 126 -11.67 9.91 3.94
N ILE A 127 -11.07 10.54 2.94
CA ILE A 127 -9.67 10.36 2.55
C ILE A 127 -8.92 11.68 2.57
N ILE A 128 -7.59 11.62 2.56
CA ILE A 128 -6.72 12.75 2.28
C ILE A 128 -6.66 12.91 0.76
N ALA A 129 -7.15 14.03 0.25
CA ALA A 129 -7.26 14.30 -1.19
C ALA A 129 -6.13 15.19 -1.72
N GLU A 130 -5.58 16.07 -0.88
CA GLU A 130 -4.52 16.97 -1.29
C GLU A 130 -3.59 17.29 -0.12
N VAL A 131 -2.29 17.31 -0.37
CA VAL A 131 -1.28 17.79 0.59
C VAL A 131 -0.42 18.83 -0.10
N ASN A 132 -0.55 20.08 0.36
CA ASN A 132 0.25 21.19 -0.12
C ASN A 132 1.35 21.50 0.90
N TYR A 133 2.44 20.72 0.85
CA TYR A 133 3.49 20.73 1.86
C TYR A 133 4.58 21.79 1.60
N HIS A 134 4.85 22.13 0.35
CA HIS A 134 5.91 23.07 -0.02
C HIS A 134 5.41 24.13 -1.03
N PRO A 135 4.46 25.00 -0.62
CA PRO A 135 3.82 25.97 -1.50
C PRO A 135 4.80 26.99 -2.10
N ALA A 136 4.40 27.55 -3.25
CA ALA A 136 5.06 28.71 -3.83
C ALA A 136 4.95 29.95 -2.93
N ALA A 137 5.78 30.95 -3.22
CA ALA A 137 5.70 32.23 -2.52
C ALA A 137 4.30 32.86 -2.65
N PRO A 138 3.81 33.58 -1.62
CA PRO A 138 2.53 34.28 -1.67
C PRO A 138 2.36 35.17 -2.91
N SER A 139 1.18 35.12 -3.52
CA SER A 139 0.85 35.98 -4.66
C SER A 139 0.90 37.46 -4.27
N ALA A 140 1.23 38.33 -5.23
CA ALA A 140 1.28 39.77 -4.99
C ALA A 140 -0.06 40.34 -4.49
N ALA A 141 -1.19 39.74 -4.94
CA ALA A 141 -2.52 40.12 -4.48
C ALA A 141 -2.77 39.72 -3.02
N ALA A 142 -2.29 38.54 -2.59
CA ALA A 142 -2.37 38.12 -1.20
C ALA A 142 -1.48 38.99 -0.29
N LEU A 143 -0.24 39.30 -0.71
CA LEU A 143 0.67 40.17 0.05
C LEU A 143 0.19 41.62 0.17
N ALA A 144 -0.63 42.09 -0.77
CA ALA A 144 -1.28 43.39 -0.66
C ALA A 144 -2.35 43.43 0.45
N ILE A 145 -2.89 42.27 0.83
CA ILE A 145 -3.86 42.12 1.93
C ILE A 145 -3.12 41.86 3.25
N ASP A 146 -2.20 40.91 3.27
CA ASP A 146 -1.37 40.58 4.42
C ASP A 146 0.12 40.57 4.04
N PRO A 147 0.86 41.67 4.31
CA PRO A 147 2.29 41.74 4.04
C PRO A 147 3.16 40.79 4.89
N THR A 148 2.58 40.16 5.91
CA THR A 148 3.27 39.21 6.79
C THR A 148 3.02 37.76 6.41
N LEU A 149 2.13 37.50 5.44
CA LEU A 149 1.88 36.16 4.91
C LEU A 149 3.17 35.59 4.32
N ASP A 150 3.52 34.39 4.75
CA ASP A 150 4.63 33.63 4.19
C ASP A 150 4.13 32.34 3.52
N ARG A 151 5.06 31.54 3.00
CA ARG A 151 4.71 30.29 2.32
C ARG A 151 4.12 29.26 3.30
N ASN A 152 4.58 29.22 4.54
CA ASN A 152 4.15 28.21 5.50
C ASN A 152 2.70 28.44 5.92
N ASP A 153 2.24 29.70 5.92
CA ASP A 153 0.83 30.05 6.09
C ASP A 153 -0.08 29.54 4.95
N LEU A 154 0.49 29.10 3.82
CA LEU A 154 -0.21 28.54 2.66
C LEU A 154 -0.25 27.00 2.67
N GLU A 155 0.43 26.33 3.61
CA GLU A 155 0.35 24.89 3.77
C GLU A 155 -1.06 24.44 4.18
N PHE A 156 -1.50 23.31 3.62
CA PHE A 156 -2.77 22.70 4.00
C PHE A 156 -2.82 21.20 3.74
N VAL A 157 -3.76 20.55 4.42
CA VAL A 157 -4.22 19.18 4.13
C VAL A 157 -5.70 19.26 3.75
N GLU A 158 -6.08 18.73 2.59
CA GLU A 158 -7.47 18.62 2.17
C GLU A 158 -8.00 17.20 2.42
N LEU A 159 -9.18 17.13 3.03
CA LEU A 159 -9.95 15.91 3.16
C LEU A 159 -11.11 15.91 2.16
N HIS A 160 -11.47 14.73 1.64
CA HIS A 160 -12.63 14.54 0.78
C HIS A 160 -13.52 13.41 1.28
N ASN A 161 -14.83 13.66 1.39
CA ASN A 161 -15.81 12.61 1.65
C ASN A 161 -16.25 11.98 0.33
N ARG A 162 -15.69 10.82 0.05
CA ARG A 162 -15.91 10.07 -1.19
C ARG A 162 -17.26 9.35 -1.22
N SER A 163 -17.99 9.30 -0.11
CA SER A 163 -19.24 8.56 0.00
C SER A 163 -20.44 9.34 -0.51
N ASN A 164 -21.58 8.66 -0.66
CA ASN A 164 -22.86 9.27 -1.03
C ASN A 164 -23.68 9.76 0.18
N ALA A 165 -23.08 9.77 1.38
CA ALA A 165 -23.71 10.18 2.63
C ALA A 165 -22.86 11.25 3.33
N ALA A 166 -23.50 12.07 4.16
CA ALA A 166 -22.76 12.96 5.04
C ALA A 166 -22.01 12.15 6.11
N VAL A 167 -20.76 12.51 6.37
CA VAL A 167 -19.92 11.89 7.40
C VAL A 167 -19.67 12.92 8.51
N ASP A 168 -20.01 12.55 9.73
CA ASP A 168 -19.65 13.31 10.92
C ASP A 168 -18.19 12.99 11.29
N VAL A 169 -17.30 13.98 11.10
CA VAL A 169 -15.88 13.88 11.43
C VAL A 169 -15.56 14.50 12.79
N SER A 170 -16.58 14.75 13.63
CA SER A 170 -16.37 15.18 15.02
C SER A 170 -15.49 14.18 15.76
N GLN A 171 -14.52 14.70 16.53
CA GLN A 171 -13.55 13.88 17.28
C GLN A 171 -12.65 13.00 16.41
N TRP A 172 -12.69 13.13 15.08
CA TRP A 172 -11.62 12.62 14.24
C TRP A 172 -10.37 13.45 14.48
N ARG A 173 -9.24 13.00 13.94
CA ARG A 173 -7.98 13.73 14.09
C ARG A 173 -6.96 13.44 13.00
N ILE A 174 -6.10 14.43 12.75
CA ILE A 174 -4.87 14.28 11.96
C ILE A 174 -3.69 14.08 12.92
N ARG A 175 -2.80 13.14 12.61
CA ARG A 175 -1.56 12.83 13.35
C ARG A 175 -0.40 12.57 12.37
N GLY A 176 0.80 12.42 12.91
CA GLY A 176 2.05 12.35 12.15
C GLY A 176 2.87 13.60 12.42
N ASP A 177 3.40 14.22 11.38
CA ASP A 177 4.21 15.44 11.48
C ASP A 177 3.34 16.71 11.70
N VAL A 178 2.07 16.64 11.32
CA VAL A 178 1.03 17.61 11.68
C VAL A 178 -0.05 17.01 12.58
N GLY A 179 -0.61 17.85 13.45
CA GLY A 179 -1.62 17.46 14.44
C GLY A 179 -2.84 18.36 14.41
N PHE A 180 -4.03 17.78 14.25
CA PHE A 180 -5.29 18.52 14.31
C PHE A 180 -6.40 17.65 14.92
N ASP A 181 -7.22 18.22 15.79
CA ASP A 181 -8.39 17.56 16.37
C ASP A 181 -9.65 18.24 15.84
N PHE A 182 -10.53 17.48 15.17
CA PHE A 182 -11.72 18.04 14.55
C PHE A 182 -12.74 18.44 15.63
N PRO A 183 -13.23 19.71 15.62
CA PRO A 183 -14.24 20.15 16.57
C PRO A 183 -15.54 19.34 16.49
N ALA A 184 -16.30 19.36 17.59
CA ALA A 184 -17.62 18.77 17.58
C ALA A 184 -18.56 19.51 16.61
N GLY A 185 -19.38 18.75 15.89
CA GLY A 185 -20.31 19.24 14.88
C GLY A 185 -19.69 19.44 13.49
N THR A 186 -18.44 19.01 13.26
CA THR A 186 -17.85 19.05 11.92
C THR A 186 -18.40 17.90 11.08
N VAL A 187 -19.17 18.26 10.04
CA VAL A 187 -19.80 17.30 9.12
C VAL A 187 -19.34 17.60 7.70
N LEU A 188 -18.82 16.60 7.00
CA LEU A 188 -18.57 16.65 5.56
C LEU A 188 -19.79 16.09 4.83
N ALA A 189 -20.40 16.89 3.96
CA ALA A 189 -21.48 16.39 3.09
C ALA A 189 -20.94 15.35 2.08
N ALA A 190 -21.84 14.60 1.46
CA ALA A 190 -21.49 13.64 0.41
C ALA A 190 -20.76 14.32 -0.75
N GLY A 191 -19.59 13.80 -1.14
CA GLY A 191 -18.76 14.37 -2.20
C GLY A 191 -18.13 15.73 -1.87
N ASP A 192 -18.19 16.19 -0.62
CA ASP A 192 -17.67 17.50 -0.22
C ASP A 192 -16.24 17.40 0.34
N SER A 193 -15.52 18.52 0.30
CA SER A 193 -14.13 18.62 0.76
C SER A 193 -13.97 19.66 1.87
N LEU A 194 -13.04 19.38 2.79
CA LEU A 194 -12.69 20.24 3.91
C LEU A 194 -11.17 20.44 3.95
N VAL A 195 -10.72 21.69 3.98
CA VAL A 195 -9.30 22.04 4.02
C VAL A 195 -8.90 22.41 5.44
N VAL A 196 -7.82 21.79 5.93
CA VAL A 196 -7.21 22.06 7.24
C VAL A 196 -5.94 22.90 7.02
N THR A 197 -5.99 24.17 7.39
CA THR A 197 -4.90 25.14 7.24
C THR A 197 -4.02 25.22 8.49
N ARG A 198 -2.78 25.72 8.31
CA ARG A 198 -1.83 25.92 9.43
C ARG A 198 -2.34 26.91 10.48
N PHE A 199 -2.86 28.05 10.04
CA PHE A 199 -3.52 29.00 10.94
C PHE A 199 -4.98 28.60 11.18
N ASN A 200 -5.57 29.07 12.29
CA ASN A 200 -6.99 28.83 12.56
C ASN A 200 -7.86 29.91 11.89
N PRO A 201 -8.65 29.59 10.86
CA PRO A 201 -9.49 30.56 10.14
C PRO A 201 -10.68 31.06 10.98
N ALA A 202 -11.08 30.34 12.03
CA ALA A 202 -12.14 30.75 12.95
C ALA A 202 -11.66 31.75 14.01
N ASN A 203 -10.33 31.92 14.19
CA ASN A 203 -9.81 32.98 15.05
C ASN A 203 -9.94 34.34 14.34
N ALA A 204 -10.67 35.28 14.95
CA ALA A 204 -10.89 36.62 14.42
C ALA A 204 -9.58 37.39 14.14
N GLU A 205 -8.50 37.11 14.87
CA GLU A 205 -7.18 37.70 14.64
C GLU A 205 -6.57 37.29 13.29
N ASN A 206 -6.96 36.12 12.77
CA ASN A 206 -6.52 35.61 11.47
C ASN A 206 -7.41 36.08 10.31
N ALA A 207 -8.38 36.98 10.51
CA ALA A 207 -9.29 37.41 9.44
C ALA A 207 -8.57 38.00 8.21
N VAL A 208 -7.48 38.75 8.43
CA VAL A 208 -6.64 39.32 7.36
C VAL A 208 -5.88 38.21 6.63
N ARG A 209 -5.24 37.30 7.37
CA ARG A 209 -4.54 36.12 6.82
C ARG A 209 -5.48 35.21 6.03
N LEU A 210 -6.68 34.94 6.54
CA LEU A 210 -7.73 34.19 5.86
C LEU A 210 -8.09 34.82 4.52
N SER A 211 -8.32 36.14 4.49
CA SER A 211 -8.62 36.84 3.24
C SER A 211 -7.46 36.77 2.24
N ALA A 212 -6.21 36.82 2.73
CA ALA A 212 -5.02 36.70 1.89
C ALA A 212 -4.84 35.27 1.35
N PHE A 213 -5.04 34.23 2.17
CA PHE A 213 -5.05 32.82 1.77
C PHE A 213 -6.11 32.55 0.70
N MET A 214 -7.35 33.00 0.94
CA MET A 214 -8.43 32.87 -0.04
C MET A 214 -8.11 33.60 -1.34
N THR A 215 -7.47 34.76 -1.28
CA THR A 215 -7.03 35.51 -2.47
C THR A 215 -5.90 34.79 -3.21
N HIS A 216 -4.97 34.15 -2.48
CA HIS A 216 -3.89 33.36 -3.07
C HIS A 216 -4.44 32.22 -3.93
N TYR A 217 -5.40 31.46 -3.38
CA TYR A 217 -5.98 30.28 -4.03
C TYR A 217 -7.27 30.56 -4.82
N GLY A 218 -7.72 31.81 -4.91
CA GLY A 218 -8.95 32.17 -5.63
C GLY A 218 -10.24 31.65 -5.01
N LEU A 219 -10.26 31.42 -3.70
CA LEU A 219 -11.41 30.86 -2.97
C LEU A 219 -12.46 31.93 -2.66
N ASN A 220 -13.72 31.51 -2.67
CA ASN A 220 -14.87 32.37 -2.36
C ASN A 220 -15.72 31.88 -1.18
N ASN A 221 -15.38 30.74 -0.59
CA ASN A 221 -16.14 30.12 0.50
C ASN A 221 -15.23 29.70 1.66
N ALA A 222 -15.18 30.52 2.71
CA ALA A 222 -14.40 30.24 3.91
C ALA A 222 -14.99 29.09 4.75
N ASN A 223 -16.23 28.67 4.53
CA ASN A 223 -16.88 27.64 5.36
C ASN A 223 -16.28 26.23 5.17
N LYS A 224 -15.48 26.04 4.11
CA LYS A 224 -14.72 24.81 3.86
C LYS A 224 -13.30 24.86 4.42
N LEU A 225 -12.95 25.91 5.15
CA LEU A 225 -11.64 26.08 5.75
C LEU A 225 -11.76 25.92 7.27
N ILE A 226 -10.98 25.00 7.81
CA ILE A 226 -10.72 24.85 9.24
C ILE A 226 -9.20 24.85 9.44
N GLY A 227 -8.69 24.91 10.66
CA GLY A 227 -7.25 24.87 10.84
C GLY A 227 -6.75 25.27 12.21
N GLY A 228 -5.46 25.59 12.25
CA GLY A 228 -4.69 25.68 13.48
C GLY A 228 -3.98 24.37 13.79
N PHE A 229 -3.60 23.58 12.77
CA PHE A 229 -2.85 22.37 13.02
C PHE A 229 -1.50 22.70 13.66
N SER A 230 -1.06 21.87 14.60
CA SER A 230 0.27 21.94 15.19
C SER A 230 1.30 21.24 14.30
N GLY A 231 2.59 21.54 14.50
CA GLY A 231 3.66 21.00 13.69
C GLY A 231 3.86 21.80 12.40
N SER A 232 4.49 21.19 11.42
CA SER A 232 4.68 21.74 10.08
C SER A 232 4.81 20.57 9.11
N LEU A 233 4.29 20.74 7.90
CA LEU A 233 4.72 19.87 6.82
C LEU A 233 6.17 20.26 6.49
N ASN A 234 7.08 19.31 6.56
CA ASN A 234 8.46 19.51 6.23
C ASN A 234 8.65 19.36 4.71
N ASP A 235 9.42 20.26 4.12
CA ASP A 235 9.60 20.35 2.67
C ASP A 235 10.32 19.11 2.05
N GLY A 236 10.73 18.10 2.85
CA GLY A 236 11.46 16.91 2.40
C GLY A 236 10.70 15.58 2.49
N GLY A 237 9.49 15.58 3.04
CA GLY A 237 8.65 14.39 3.22
C GLY A 237 8.08 14.24 4.61
N ASP A 238 6.78 13.98 4.70
CA ASP A 238 6.06 13.81 5.97
C ASP A 238 5.15 12.59 5.96
N ARG A 239 4.69 12.25 7.17
CA ARG A 239 3.55 11.41 7.41
C ARG A 239 2.35 12.25 7.84
N VAL A 240 1.25 12.12 7.11
CA VAL A 240 -0.07 12.62 7.51
C VAL A 240 -1.02 11.43 7.66
N THR A 241 -1.54 11.23 8.87
CA THR A 241 -2.46 10.13 9.19
C THR A 241 -3.80 10.70 9.62
N LEU A 242 -4.86 10.37 8.89
CA LEU A 242 -6.23 10.64 9.29
C LEU A 242 -6.75 9.48 10.13
N GLN A 243 -7.22 9.79 11.34
CA GLN A 243 -7.81 8.82 12.25
C GLN A 243 -9.26 9.18 12.53
N ARG A 244 -10.15 8.22 12.30
CA ARG A 244 -11.58 8.35 12.60
C ARG A 244 -11.87 7.99 14.04
N SER A 245 -12.88 8.64 14.60
CA SER A 245 -13.44 8.28 15.90
C SER A 245 -14.35 7.05 15.75
N GLU A 246 -14.16 6.05 16.58
CA GLU A 246 -15.03 4.88 16.69
C GLU A 246 -15.34 4.59 18.16
N LEU A 247 -16.61 4.36 18.48
CA LEU A 247 -17.02 4.03 19.85
C LEU A 247 -16.94 2.52 20.06
N VAL A 248 -15.88 2.07 20.73
CA VAL A 248 -15.65 0.65 21.05
C VAL A 248 -15.88 0.46 22.54
N GLU A 249 -16.87 -0.36 22.91
CA GLU A 249 -17.23 -0.64 24.31
C GLU A 249 -17.45 0.62 25.18
N GLY A 250 -17.98 1.68 24.56
CA GLY A 250 -18.25 2.95 25.26
C GLY A 250 -17.03 3.86 25.42
N VAL A 251 -15.88 3.50 24.85
CA VAL A 251 -14.67 4.32 24.80
C VAL A 251 -14.41 4.75 23.36
N VAL A 252 -14.09 6.04 23.16
CA VAL A 252 -13.68 6.54 21.85
C VAL A 252 -12.27 6.04 21.54
N GLN A 253 -12.16 5.22 20.51
CA GLN A 253 -10.91 4.82 19.88
C GLN A 253 -10.70 5.63 18.59
N HIS A 254 -9.43 5.81 18.22
CA HIS A 254 -9.06 6.53 17.01
C HIS A 254 -8.38 5.55 16.07
N VAL A 255 -9.13 5.07 15.09
CA VAL A 255 -8.68 4.04 14.14
C VAL A 255 -8.25 4.68 12.82
N LEU A 256 -7.36 4.01 12.08
CA LEU A 256 -6.89 4.49 10.79
C LEU A 256 -8.06 4.66 9.82
N ALA A 257 -8.19 5.86 9.24
CA ALA A 257 -9.10 6.14 8.14
C ALA A 257 -8.33 6.25 6.80
N ASP A 258 -7.25 7.02 6.81
CA ASP A 258 -6.35 7.15 5.65
C ASP A 258 -4.97 7.65 6.10
N GLN A 259 -3.95 7.49 5.26
CA GLN A 259 -2.61 7.95 5.55
C GLN A 259 -1.78 8.13 4.29
N VAL A 260 -0.93 9.15 4.29
CA VAL A 260 0.11 9.35 3.28
C VAL A 260 1.46 9.55 3.96
N ARG A 261 2.46 8.77 3.55
CA ARG A 261 3.89 8.92 3.89
C ARG A 261 4.67 9.24 2.62
N PHE A 262 4.84 10.52 2.36
CA PHE A 262 5.46 10.99 1.13
C PHE A 262 6.91 11.46 1.34
N THR A 263 7.68 11.49 0.27
CA THR A 263 9.01 12.13 0.21
C THR A 263 9.06 13.11 -0.96
N ASP A 264 10.10 13.94 -1.01
CA ASP A 264 10.41 14.85 -2.13
C ASP A 264 11.17 14.16 -3.28
N SER A 265 11.23 12.83 -3.27
CA SER A 265 12.05 12.01 -4.16
C SER A 265 11.26 10.86 -4.77
N THR A 266 11.73 10.35 -5.91
CA THR A 266 11.10 9.20 -6.57
C THR A 266 10.98 8.02 -5.59
N PRO A 267 9.86 7.28 -5.59
CA PRO A 267 8.77 7.30 -6.57
C PRO A 267 7.70 8.39 -6.37
N TRP A 268 7.81 9.27 -5.37
CA TRP A 268 6.84 10.35 -5.15
C TRP A 268 6.99 11.49 -6.17
N PRO A 269 5.91 12.22 -6.51
CA PRO A 269 5.97 13.33 -7.46
C PRO A 269 6.87 14.50 -6.99
N ILE A 270 8.10 14.55 -7.49
CA ILE A 270 9.09 15.57 -7.13
C ILE A 270 8.67 17.01 -7.47
N ALA A 271 7.74 17.20 -8.43
CA ALA A 271 7.33 18.53 -8.84
C ALA A 271 6.46 19.25 -7.78
N ALA A 272 5.94 18.53 -6.79
CA ALA A 272 5.26 19.10 -5.63
C ALA A 272 6.24 19.76 -4.62
N ASP A 273 7.55 19.57 -4.82
CA ASP A 273 8.61 20.14 -3.99
C ASP A 273 8.95 21.59 -4.41
N GLY A 274 8.18 22.57 -3.92
CA GLY A 274 8.63 23.96 -3.86
C GLY A 274 8.43 24.81 -5.12
N GLN A 275 7.91 24.21 -6.20
CA GLN A 275 7.58 24.93 -7.45
C GLN A 275 6.11 25.36 -7.55
N GLY A 276 5.36 25.24 -6.46
CA GLY A 276 3.96 25.68 -6.36
C GLY A 276 2.91 24.65 -6.70
N ALA A 277 3.30 23.42 -7.04
CA ALA A 277 2.37 22.29 -7.10
C ALA A 277 2.18 21.67 -5.70
N SER A 278 1.05 20.98 -5.53
CA SER A 278 0.75 20.15 -4.36
C SER A 278 0.62 18.68 -4.78
N LEU A 279 0.69 17.77 -3.81
CA LEU A 279 0.33 16.37 -4.02
C LEU A 279 -1.18 16.28 -4.11
N ASN A 280 -1.69 15.92 -5.29
CA ASN A 280 -3.10 15.73 -5.55
C ASN A 280 -3.39 14.26 -5.74
N ARG A 281 -4.42 13.77 -5.06
CA ARG A 281 -4.88 12.39 -5.18
C ARG A 281 -5.45 12.14 -6.58
N THR A 282 -5.03 11.07 -7.25
CA THR A 282 -5.48 10.77 -8.62
C THR A 282 -6.92 10.26 -8.67
N ALA A 283 -7.29 9.39 -7.73
CA ALA A 283 -8.64 8.86 -7.60
C ALA A 283 -9.08 8.73 -6.13
N ALA A 284 -10.38 8.62 -5.91
CA ALA A 284 -10.95 8.60 -4.56
C ALA A 284 -10.91 7.20 -3.90
N ASP A 285 -10.67 6.13 -4.65
CA ASP A 285 -10.65 4.72 -4.21
C ASP A 285 -9.25 4.09 -4.15
N VAL A 286 -8.19 4.87 -4.38
CA VAL A 286 -6.81 4.38 -4.27
C VAL A 286 -6.26 4.59 -2.85
N LEU A 287 -5.15 3.94 -2.47
CA LEU A 287 -4.51 4.01 -1.13
C LEU A 287 -3.59 5.21 -0.85
N GLY A 288 -3.87 5.97 0.22
CA GLY A 288 -3.11 7.15 0.65
C GLY A 288 -1.59 6.97 0.59
N ASP A 289 -1.13 5.80 1.03
CA ASP A 289 0.28 5.50 1.29
C ASP A 289 1.03 4.98 0.07
N SER A 290 0.42 5.06 -1.12
CA SER A 290 0.99 4.59 -2.38
C SER A 290 1.37 5.76 -3.29
N PRO A 291 2.65 5.94 -3.68
CA PRO A 291 3.15 7.08 -4.45
C PRO A 291 2.43 7.32 -5.78
N ILE A 292 2.10 6.26 -6.52
CA ILE A 292 1.25 6.23 -7.73
C ILE A 292 -0.05 7.03 -7.59
N SER A 293 -0.63 7.00 -6.39
CA SER A 293 -1.95 7.56 -6.17
C SER A 293 -1.93 9.08 -6.10
N TRP A 294 -0.76 9.68 -6.33
CA TRP A 294 -0.52 11.10 -6.23
C TRP A 294 0.12 11.63 -7.51
N VAL A 295 -0.29 12.83 -7.90
CA VAL A 295 0.35 13.62 -8.94
C VAL A 295 0.71 14.99 -8.38
N ALA A 296 1.78 15.59 -8.90
CA ALA A 296 2.05 17.00 -8.67
C ALA A 296 1.15 17.83 -9.59
N ALA A 297 0.25 18.63 -9.03
CA ALA A 297 -0.64 19.50 -9.79
C ALA A 297 -0.80 20.87 -9.12
N SER A 298 -1.37 21.84 -9.84
CA SER A 298 -1.70 23.13 -9.24
C SER A 298 -2.68 22.93 -8.08
N PRO A 299 -2.48 23.58 -6.92
CA PRO A 299 -3.32 23.35 -5.75
C PRO A 299 -4.79 23.69 -5.99
N THR A 300 -5.68 22.82 -5.50
CA THR A 300 -7.14 22.94 -5.67
C THR A 300 -7.92 22.91 -4.35
N PRO A 301 -7.52 23.69 -3.32
CA PRO A 301 -8.17 23.62 -2.02
C PRO A 301 -9.67 23.87 -2.13
N THR A 302 -10.46 23.08 -1.40
CA THR A 302 -11.94 23.08 -1.34
C THR A 302 -12.66 22.46 -2.54
N ALA A 303 -11.89 22.01 -3.53
CA ALA A 303 -12.35 21.48 -4.80
C ALA A 303 -11.50 20.28 -5.22
N ALA A 304 -11.25 19.35 -4.29
CA ALA A 304 -10.59 18.07 -4.53
C ALA A 304 -10.85 17.57 -5.95
N ASN A 305 -9.80 17.64 -6.75
CA ASN A 305 -9.87 17.30 -8.16
C ASN A 305 -9.19 15.96 -8.35
N PHE A 306 -9.99 14.90 -8.35
CA PHE A 306 -9.57 13.60 -8.86
C PHE A 306 -9.49 13.72 -10.38
N GLY A 307 -8.45 14.40 -10.84
CA GLY A 307 -8.34 15.00 -12.18
C GLY A 307 -6.99 14.79 -12.85
N GLY A 308 -6.12 13.96 -12.26
CA GLY A 308 -5.25 13.14 -13.09
C GLY A 308 -6.08 11.96 -13.56
N SER A 309 -6.11 11.66 -14.86
CA SER A 309 -6.36 10.27 -15.24
C SER A 309 -5.40 9.44 -14.38
N ASN A 310 -5.89 8.36 -13.77
CA ASN A 310 -4.96 7.39 -13.20
C ASN A 310 -3.87 7.17 -14.28
N PRO A 311 -2.57 7.26 -13.97
CA PRO A 311 -1.55 7.13 -15.01
C PRO A 311 -1.68 5.83 -15.83
N ALA A 312 -2.36 4.83 -15.26
CA ALA A 312 -2.74 3.58 -15.90
C ALA A 312 -4.14 3.55 -16.54
N ASP A 313 -4.98 4.58 -16.38
CA ASP A 313 -6.26 4.75 -17.09
C ASP A 313 -5.97 5.39 -18.45
N PHE A 314 -5.56 4.54 -19.39
CA PHE A 314 -5.11 4.97 -20.71
C PHE A 314 -6.26 5.33 -21.64
N ASN A 315 -7.48 4.86 -21.34
CA ASN A 315 -8.67 5.15 -22.13
C ASN A 315 -9.43 6.40 -21.62
N GLY A 316 -9.13 6.85 -20.39
CA GLY A 316 -9.66 8.07 -19.77
C GLY A 316 -11.12 7.94 -19.31
N ASP A 317 -11.61 6.73 -19.09
CA ASP A 317 -12.98 6.46 -18.62
C ASP A 317 -13.12 6.48 -17.09
N GLY A 318 -12.00 6.63 -16.37
CA GLY A 318 -11.94 6.71 -14.92
C GLY A 318 -12.03 5.35 -14.22
N GLN A 319 -11.85 4.23 -14.93
CA GLN A 319 -11.76 2.88 -14.39
C GLN A 319 -10.47 2.21 -14.84
N LEU A 320 -9.86 1.41 -13.96
CA LEU A 320 -8.78 0.50 -14.38
C LEU A 320 -9.39 -0.85 -14.73
N THR A 321 -9.35 -1.21 -16.01
CA THR A 321 -9.91 -2.47 -16.52
C THR A 321 -8.93 -3.18 -17.44
N VAL A 322 -9.27 -4.39 -17.88
CA VAL A 322 -8.49 -5.12 -18.90
C VAL A 322 -8.25 -4.29 -20.16
N ALA A 323 -9.17 -3.36 -20.50
CA ALA A 323 -9.01 -2.49 -21.66
C ALA A 323 -7.77 -1.58 -21.56
N ASP A 324 -7.39 -1.18 -20.34
CA ASP A 324 -6.20 -0.35 -20.13
C ASP A 324 -4.92 -1.18 -20.22
N ILE A 325 -4.94 -2.41 -19.72
CA ILE A 325 -3.84 -3.37 -19.90
C ILE A 325 -3.63 -3.64 -21.41
N ASP A 326 -4.70 -3.86 -22.16
CA ASP A 326 -4.65 -4.11 -23.59
C ASP A 326 -4.12 -2.89 -24.37
N LEU A 327 -4.50 -1.67 -23.96
CA LEU A 327 -3.94 -0.42 -24.52
C LEU A 327 -2.45 -0.27 -24.23
N PHE A 328 -2.01 -0.63 -23.02
CA PHE A 328 -0.60 -0.66 -22.69
C PHE A 328 0.15 -1.70 -23.54
N GLY A 329 -0.39 -2.91 -23.69
CA GLY A 329 0.23 -3.94 -24.54
C GLY A 329 0.41 -3.47 -25.99
N GLN A 330 -0.60 -2.78 -26.55
CA GLN A 330 -0.47 -2.14 -27.86
C GLN A 330 0.65 -1.09 -27.91
N ALA A 331 0.80 -0.30 -26.84
CA ALA A 331 1.87 0.69 -26.73
C ALA A 331 3.25 0.03 -26.62
N LEU A 332 3.39 -0.99 -25.79
CA LEU A 332 4.65 -1.74 -25.60
C LEU A 332 5.16 -2.35 -26.91
N ARG A 333 4.23 -2.82 -27.77
CA ARG A 333 4.52 -3.37 -29.11
C ARG A 333 4.75 -2.29 -30.18
N SER A 334 4.49 -1.02 -29.88
CA SER A 334 4.69 0.09 -30.80
C SER A 334 6.18 0.41 -30.94
N PRO A 335 6.69 0.70 -32.15
CA PRO A 335 8.07 1.14 -32.33
C PRO A 335 8.35 2.53 -31.75
N ASN A 336 7.31 3.29 -31.42
CA ASN A 336 7.42 4.61 -30.80
C ASN A 336 6.26 4.82 -29.81
N PRO A 337 6.34 4.21 -28.63
CA PRO A 337 5.30 4.32 -27.62
C PRO A 337 5.17 5.78 -27.14
N ALA A 338 3.94 6.20 -26.83
CA ALA A 338 3.72 7.52 -26.26
C ALA A 338 4.25 7.57 -24.82
N ALA A 339 4.85 8.69 -24.43
CA ALA A 339 5.43 8.86 -23.08
C ALA A 339 4.40 8.75 -21.94
N GLN A 340 3.10 8.75 -22.23
CA GLN A 340 2.07 8.48 -21.21
C GLN A 340 2.11 7.04 -20.68
N PHE A 341 2.69 6.10 -21.43
CA PHE A 341 2.85 4.70 -21.02
C PHE A 341 4.17 4.46 -20.26
N ASP A 342 5.00 5.48 -20.06
CA ASP A 342 6.20 5.41 -19.20
C ASP A 342 5.74 5.64 -17.76
N LEU A 343 5.43 4.54 -17.08
CA LEU A 343 4.82 4.54 -15.76
C LEU A 343 5.86 4.68 -14.66
N ASN A 344 7.08 4.19 -14.87
CA ASN A 344 8.14 4.27 -13.88
C ASN A 344 8.98 5.57 -13.99
N GLY A 345 8.81 6.34 -15.07
CA GLY A 345 9.42 7.64 -15.29
C GLY A 345 10.89 7.58 -15.71
N ASP A 346 11.37 6.45 -16.24
CA ASP A 346 12.76 6.26 -16.67
C ASP A 346 13.05 6.77 -18.09
N GLY A 347 12.01 7.24 -18.79
CA GLY A 347 12.09 7.75 -20.16
C GLY A 347 11.94 6.67 -21.23
N GLN A 348 11.61 5.44 -20.86
CA GLN A 348 11.36 4.32 -21.75
C GLN A 348 9.99 3.71 -21.44
N VAL A 349 9.37 3.06 -22.44
CA VAL A 349 8.17 2.23 -22.22
C VAL A 349 8.60 0.80 -22.50
N ASN A 350 8.78 0.02 -21.45
CA ASN A 350 9.37 -1.31 -21.52
C ASN A 350 8.73 -2.28 -20.50
N GLU A 351 9.34 -3.44 -20.30
CA GLU A 351 8.85 -4.48 -19.39
C GLU A 351 8.78 -4.01 -17.93
N ALA A 352 9.59 -3.03 -17.51
CA ALA A 352 9.52 -2.47 -16.16
C ALA A 352 8.24 -1.63 -15.96
N ASP A 353 7.75 -0.96 -17.00
CA ASP A 353 6.45 -0.27 -16.97
C ASP A 353 5.30 -1.26 -16.95
N ARG A 354 5.43 -2.39 -17.66
CA ARG A 354 4.46 -3.49 -17.60
C ARG A 354 4.36 -4.04 -16.17
N ASP A 355 5.50 -4.36 -15.56
CA ASP A 355 5.53 -4.89 -14.20
C ASP A 355 4.93 -3.88 -13.21
N ASP A 356 5.24 -2.59 -13.36
CA ASP A 356 4.60 -1.53 -12.58
C ASP A 356 3.08 -1.47 -12.81
N LEU A 357 2.62 -1.55 -14.06
CA LEU A 357 1.20 -1.63 -14.43
C LEU A 357 0.48 -2.77 -13.68
N ILE A 358 0.99 -3.99 -13.79
CA ILE A 358 0.31 -5.17 -13.25
C ILE A 358 0.38 -5.21 -11.72
N PHE A 359 1.57 -5.07 -11.14
CA PHE A 359 1.76 -5.27 -9.71
C PHE A 359 1.41 -4.04 -8.87
N ASN A 360 1.69 -2.83 -9.37
CA ASN A 360 1.52 -1.60 -8.58
C ASN A 360 0.27 -0.81 -8.98
N ARG A 361 -0.10 -0.76 -10.27
CA ARG A 361 -1.28 -0.01 -10.73
C ARG A 361 -2.57 -0.81 -10.55
N PHE A 362 -2.59 -2.05 -11.03
CA PHE A 362 -3.74 -2.95 -10.90
C PHE A 362 -3.76 -3.71 -9.57
N GLY A 363 -2.60 -3.88 -8.92
CA GLY A 363 -2.52 -4.66 -7.69
C GLY A 363 -2.90 -6.13 -7.91
N THR A 364 -2.57 -6.67 -9.09
CA THR A 364 -2.82 -8.07 -9.47
C THR A 364 -1.51 -8.78 -9.83
N THR A 365 -1.60 -9.97 -10.42
CA THR A 365 -0.48 -10.79 -10.88
C THR A 365 -0.71 -11.27 -12.30
N TYR A 366 0.37 -11.65 -12.99
CA TYR A 366 0.26 -12.37 -14.26
C TYR A 366 -0.57 -13.63 -14.08
N GLY A 367 -1.50 -13.88 -14.99
CA GLY A 367 -2.40 -15.02 -14.90
C GLY A 367 -3.84 -14.68 -14.49
N ASP A 368 -4.06 -13.55 -13.84
CA ASP A 368 -5.41 -13.13 -13.40
C ASP A 368 -6.17 -12.46 -14.55
N SER A 369 -6.74 -13.28 -15.45
CA SER A 369 -7.47 -12.79 -16.62
C SER A 369 -8.77 -12.06 -16.28
N ASN A 370 -9.31 -12.22 -15.07
CA ASN A 370 -10.59 -11.62 -14.69
C ASN A 370 -10.45 -10.41 -13.75
N LEU A 371 -9.22 -10.10 -13.31
CA LEU A 371 -8.85 -9.00 -12.41
C LEU A 371 -9.52 -9.09 -11.04
N ASP A 372 -9.76 -10.30 -10.53
CA ASP A 372 -10.24 -10.51 -9.14
C ASP A 372 -9.10 -10.50 -8.10
N GLY A 373 -7.87 -10.26 -8.56
CA GLY A 373 -6.64 -10.27 -7.78
C GLY A 373 -5.99 -11.66 -7.68
N ARG A 374 -6.52 -12.69 -8.36
CA ARG A 374 -6.08 -14.08 -8.21
C ARG A 374 -5.83 -14.76 -9.55
N PHE A 375 -4.66 -15.37 -9.70
CA PHE A 375 -4.44 -16.33 -10.78
C PHE A 375 -4.84 -17.73 -10.34
N ASN A 376 -5.97 -18.25 -10.79
CA ASN A 376 -6.49 -19.56 -10.38
C ASN A 376 -7.13 -20.36 -11.55
N SER A 377 -7.81 -21.46 -11.21
CA SER A 377 -8.47 -22.31 -12.20
C SER A 377 -9.57 -21.60 -13.01
N ALA A 378 -10.21 -20.58 -12.44
CA ALA A 378 -11.23 -19.79 -13.13
C ALA A 378 -10.62 -19.03 -14.31
N ASP A 379 -9.43 -18.47 -14.13
CA ASP A 379 -8.69 -17.75 -15.17
C ASP A 379 -8.25 -18.69 -16.28
N LEU A 380 -7.65 -19.83 -15.91
CA LEU A 380 -7.29 -20.86 -16.88
C LEU A 380 -8.51 -21.36 -17.66
N VAL A 381 -9.66 -21.54 -16.99
CA VAL A 381 -10.90 -21.93 -17.69
C VAL A 381 -11.36 -20.82 -18.61
N ALA A 382 -11.31 -19.55 -18.19
CA ALA A 382 -11.73 -18.41 -18.99
C ALA A 382 -10.91 -18.31 -20.29
N ILE A 383 -9.58 -18.35 -20.21
CA ILE A 383 -8.70 -18.25 -21.38
C ILE A 383 -8.79 -19.48 -22.30
N PHE A 384 -8.91 -20.70 -21.77
CA PHE A 384 -9.07 -21.88 -22.61
C PHE A 384 -10.46 -21.97 -23.24
N VAL A 385 -11.47 -21.29 -22.68
CA VAL A 385 -12.78 -21.11 -23.33
C VAL A 385 -12.69 -20.08 -24.46
N ALA A 386 -11.88 -19.03 -24.32
CA ALA A 386 -11.60 -18.08 -25.42
C ALA A 386 -10.98 -18.79 -26.62
N GLY A 387 -10.10 -19.77 -26.36
CA GLY A 387 -9.64 -20.74 -27.37
C GLY A 387 -8.53 -20.24 -28.27
N GLU A 388 -7.75 -19.26 -27.80
CA GLU A 388 -6.68 -18.61 -28.57
C GLU A 388 -5.28 -19.18 -28.30
N PHE A 389 -5.17 -20.16 -27.39
CA PHE A 389 -3.89 -20.80 -27.06
C PHE A 389 -3.22 -21.42 -28.28
N GLU A 390 -2.07 -20.87 -28.69
CA GLU A 390 -1.29 -21.33 -29.84
C GLU A 390 -2.13 -21.55 -31.12
N ASP A 391 -3.12 -20.69 -31.36
CA ASP A 391 -4.05 -20.82 -32.50
C ASP A 391 -3.42 -20.44 -33.86
N GLY A 392 -2.26 -19.77 -33.83
CA GLY A 392 -1.50 -19.33 -35.01
C GLY A 392 -2.04 -18.07 -35.67
N ILE A 393 -2.96 -17.36 -35.02
CA ILE A 393 -3.40 -16.00 -35.36
C ILE A 393 -2.52 -15.04 -34.55
N ALA A 394 -1.99 -14.00 -35.20
CA ALA A 394 -1.09 -13.06 -34.57
C ALA A 394 -1.84 -11.79 -34.12
N GLY A 395 -1.65 -11.37 -32.88
CA GLY A 395 -2.19 -10.14 -32.30
C GLY A 395 -3.68 -10.19 -31.98
N ASN A 396 -4.28 -11.37 -31.79
CA ASN A 396 -5.72 -11.49 -31.48
C ASN A 396 -6.04 -11.65 -29.99
N SER A 397 -5.04 -11.82 -29.12
CA SER A 397 -5.27 -12.00 -27.69
C SER A 397 -5.05 -10.71 -26.90
N GLY A 398 -5.98 -10.42 -26.00
CA GLY A 398 -5.82 -9.47 -24.89
C GLY A 398 -5.56 -10.18 -23.57
N TRP A 399 -5.44 -9.40 -22.50
CA TRP A 399 -5.16 -9.90 -21.14
C TRP A 399 -6.18 -10.94 -20.65
N ALA A 400 -7.48 -10.66 -20.90
CA ALA A 400 -8.57 -11.54 -20.53
C ALA A 400 -8.59 -12.86 -21.32
N GLU A 401 -7.87 -12.92 -22.44
CA GLU A 401 -7.78 -14.07 -23.34
C GLU A 401 -6.45 -14.83 -23.18
N GLY A 402 -5.51 -14.30 -22.40
CA GLY A 402 -4.28 -14.97 -21.98
C GLY A 402 -2.97 -14.30 -22.42
N ASP A 403 -3.01 -13.13 -23.08
CA ASP A 403 -1.81 -12.32 -23.38
C ASP A 403 -1.28 -11.67 -22.09
N TRP A 404 -0.57 -12.43 -21.27
CA TRP A 404 -0.06 -11.95 -19.96
C TRP A 404 1.34 -11.38 -20.05
N ASN A 405 2.11 -11.72 -21.09
CA ASN A 405 3.41 -11.10 -21.33
C ASN A 405 3.29 -9.81 -22.18
N LEU A 406 2.10 -9.54 -22.74
CA LEU A 406 1.76 -8.42 -23.61
C LEU A 406 2.49 -8.45 -24.97
N ASP A 407 2.70 -9.63 -25.55
CA ASP A 407 3.23 -9.81 -26.91
C ASP A 407 2.13 -9.89 -28.00
N GLY A 408 0.87 -10.00 -27.58
CA GLY A 408 -0.33 -9.95 -28.44
C GLY A 408 -0.93 -11.31 -28.75
N ASP A 409 -0.30 -12.40 -28.29
CA ASP A 409 -0.70 -13.77 -28.56
C ASP A 409 -0.79 -14.56 -27.25
N PHE A 410 -1.84 -15.36 -27.06
CA PHE A 410 -1.86 -16.32 -25.95
C PHE A 410 -1.05 -17.58 -26.30
N GLY A 411 0.12 -17.74 -25.69
CA GLY A 411 0.99 -18.88 -25.94
C GLY A 411 1.68 -19.45 -24.70
N THR A 412 2.64 -20.34 -24.95
CA THR A 412 3.46 -20.92 -23.89
C THR A 412 4.26 -19.84 -23.13
N GLY A 413 4.61 -18.72 -23.79
CA GLY A 413 5.32 -17.59 -23.17
C GLY A 413 4.54 -16.96 -22.01
N ASP A 414 3.23 -16.79 -22.17
CA ASP A 414 2.33 -16.23 -21.16
C ASP A 414 2.17 -17.13 -19.97
N LEU A 415 1.95 -18.42 -20.23
CA LEU A 415 1.89 -19.42 -19.16
C LEU A 415 3.19 -19.40 -18.36
N VAL A 416 4.34 -19.35 -19.04
CA VAL A 416 5.64 -19.26 -18.36
C VAL A 416 5.73 -17.96 -17.55
N ALA A 417 5.35 -16.80 -18.09
CA ALA A 417 5.35 -15.54 -17.36
C ALA A 417 4.49 -15.60 -16.09
N ALA A 418 3.27 -16.11 -16.19
CA ALA A 418 2.35 -16.25 -15.07
C ALA A 418 2.82 -17.25 -14.01
N PHE A 419 3.37 -18.39 -14.43
CA PHE A 419 3.90 -19.38 -13.47
C PHE A 419 5.23 -18.95 -12.85
N VAL A 420 6.10 -18.24 -13.57
CA VAL A 420 7.36 -17.69 -13.03
C VAL A 420 7.09 -16.60 -12.01
N ALA A 421 6.06 -15.77 -12.22
CA ALA A 421 5.60 -14.80 -11.24
C ALA A 421 5.07 -15.45 -9.95
N GLY A 422 4.79 -16.77 -9.98
CA GLY A 422 4.43 -17.54 -8.79
C GLY A 422 2.99 -17.34 -8.32
N GLY A 423 2.12 -16.72 -9.14
CA GLY A 423 0.77 -16.34 -8.75
C GLY A 423 -0.28 -17.46 -8.77
N TYR A 424 0.00 -18.64 -9.34
CA TYR A 424 -1.03 -19.66 -9.56
C TYR A 424 -1.51 -20.34 -8.26
N GLN A 425 -2.82 -20.24 -7.99
CA GLN A 425 -3.45 -20.80 -6.81
C GLN A 425 -4.55 -21.80 -7.18
N ALA A 426 -4.33 -23.06 -6.79
CA ALA A 426 -5.37 -24.07 -6.87
C ALA A 426 -6.33 -23.94 -5.69
N ASN A 427 -7.64 -23.90 -5.96
CA ASN A 427 -8.65 -24.09 -4.92
C ASN A 427 -8.33 -25.38 -4.13
N ALA A 428 -8.48 -25.33 -2.80
CA ALA A 428 -8.28 -26.49 -1.96
C ALA A 428 -9.14 -27.66 -2.44
N VAL A 429 -8.50 -28.72 -2.95
CA VAL A 429 -9.19 -29.98 -3.25
C VAL A 429 -9.75 -30.49 -1.92
N PRO A 430 -11.04 -30.85 -1.82
CA PRO A 430 -11.55 -31.54 -0.64
C PRO A 430 -10.69 -32.78 -0.39
N GLN A 431 -9.95 -32.79 0.72
CA GLN A 431 -9.09 -33.91 1.10
C GLN A 431 -9.94 -35.17 1.25
N VAL A 432 -9.95 -36.01 0.22
CA VAL A 432 -10.34 -37.41 0.35
C VAL A 432 -9.16 -38.10 1.03
N GLN A 433 -9.35 -38.49 2.30
CA GLN A 433 -8.36 -39.27 3.03
C GLN A 433 -8.03 -40.56 2.26
N LEU A 434 -6.84 -40.63 1.69
CA LEU A 434 -6.24 -41.88 1.25
C LEU A 434 -5.25 -42.34 2.32
N HIS A 435 -5.55 -43.51 2.90
CA HIS A 435 -4.78 -44.18 3.92
C HIS A 435 -3.35 -44.51 3.47
N ASP A 436 -2.42 -44.30 4.41
CA ASP A 436 -1.05 -44.83 4.57
C ASP A 436 -0.48 -45.80 3.53
N ILE A 437 0.67 -45.42 2.96
CA ILE A 437 1.80 -46.35 2.71
C ILE A 437 3.12 -45.63 3.00
N ALA A 438 3.86 -46.10 4.01
CA ALA A 438 5.16 -45.60 4.44
C ALA A 438 6.31 -46.21 3.61
N PHE A 439 7.41 -45.47 3.42
CA PHE A 439 8.76 -46.02 3.24
C PHE A 439 9.84 -45.07 3.80
N ALA A 440 10.91 -45.68 4.32
CA ALA A 440 11.88 -45.14 5.26
C ALA A 440 13.27 -44.81 4.64
N ASP A 441 14.06 -44.13 5.48
CA ASP A 441 15.54 -44.05 5.59
C ASP A 441 16.37 -43.34 4.50
N LEU A 442 17.22 -42.41 4.97
CA LEU A 442 18.68 -42.40 4.74
C LEU A 442 19.39 -41.38 5.67
N GLU A 443 20.41 -41.87 6.39
CA GLU A 443 21.32 -41.16 7.31
C GLU A 443 22.59 -40.59 6.61
N ASP A 444 23.31 -39.74 7.37
CA ASP A 444 24.77 -39.44 7.39
C ASP A 444 25.37 -38.15 6.74
N ASP A 445 25.54 -37.14 7.61
CA ASP A 445 26.81 -36.57 8.13
C ASP A 445 27.90 -36.03 7.17
N VAL A 446 28.04 -34.69 7.02
CA VAL A 446 29.31 -34.03 6.61
C VAL A 446 29.50 -32.62 7.23
N TRP A 447 30.41 -32.58 8.22
CA TRP A 447 31.46 -31.57 8.51
C TRP A 447 31.25 -30.42 9.50
N ASN A 448 32.19 -30.39 10.46
CA ASN A 448 32.40 -29.41 11.51
C ASN A 448 33.84 -28.82 11.38
N LYS A 449 33.99 -27.50 11.66
CA LYS A 449 35.20 -26.62 11.84
C LYS A 449 35.59 -25.65 10.68
N PRO A 450 36.29 -24.49 10.95
CA PRO A 450 35.85 -23.27 11.64
C PRO A 450 36.08 -21.94 10.84
N LEU A 451 35.37 -20.88 11.24
CA LEU A 451 35.17 -19.55 10.61
C LEU A 451 36.33 -18.53 10.64
N LYS A 452 37.48 -18.77 9.99
CA LYS A 452 38.47 -17.68 9.80
C LYS A 452 39.08 -17.69 8.40
N ASN A 453 38.51 -16.84 7.54
CA ASN A 453 39.00 -16.29 6.27
C ASN A 453 37.89 -16.41 5.21
N ARG A 454 36.98 -15.41 5.16
CA ARG A 454 35.95 -15.39 4.12
C ARG A 454 36.39 -14.60 2.88
N THR A 455 36.17 -15.13 1.68
CA THR A 455 36.45 -14.49 0.37
C THR A 455 35.20 -13.81 -0.21
N SER A 456 35.33 -12.99 -1.27
CA SER A 456 34.22 -12.26 -1.95
C SER A 456 32.97 -13.10 -2.18
N LYS A 457 33.14 -14.38 -2.52
CA LYS A 457 32.03 -15.32 -2.73
C LYS A 457 31.15 -15.53 -1.50
N GLN A 458 31.69 -15.40 -0.29
CA GLN A 458 30.91 -15.55 0.95
C GLN A 458 30.27 -14.24 1.43
N VAL A 459 30.60 -13.11 0.79
CA VAL A 459 29.79 -11.89 0.86
C VAL A 459 28.65 -12.01 -0.15
N ASP A 460 28.91 -12.56 -1.34
CA ASP A 460 27.87 -12.86 -2.33
C ASP A 460 26.87 -13.92 -1.83
N ASP A 461 27.32 -14.96 -1.12
CA ASP A 461 26.43 -15.95 -0.48
C ASP A 461 25.66 -15.37 0.72
N LEU A 462 26.18 -14.34 1.40
CA LEU A 462 25.48 -13.63 2.48
C LEU A 462 24.40 -12.70 1.90
N VAL A 463 24.68 -12.08 0.76
CA VAL A 463 23.70 -11.32 -0.03
C VAL A 463 22.67 -12.28 -0.64
N ALA A 464 23.07 -13.48 -1.07
CA ALA A 464 22.15 -14.51 -1.54
C ALA A 464 21.25 -15.08 -0.41
N ASP A 465 21.77 -15.29 0.80
CA ASP A 465 20.96 -15.67 2.00
C ASP A 465 20.00 -14.55 2.41
N LEU A 466 20.43 -13.28 2.32
CA LEU A 466 19.54 -12.12 2.55
C LEU A 466 18.48 -11.96 1.45
N LEU A 467 18.75 -12.46 0.24
CA LEU A 467 17.81 -12.43 -0.89
C LEU A 467 16.94 -13.70 -0.96
N ALA A 468 17.33 -14.80 -0.32
CA ALA A 468 16.61 -16.08 -0.31
C ALA A 468 15.57 -16.18 0.82
N ASP A 469 15.78 -15.48 1.94
CA ASP A 469 14.86 -15.47 3.08
C ASP A 469 13.90 -14.28 2.99
N ARG A 470 12.93 -14.33 2.06
CA ARG A 470 11.80 -13.40 2.09
C ARG A 470 10.62 -14.03 2.83
N ILE A 471 10.70 -13.98 4.16
CA ILE A 471 9.55 -14.20 5.02
C ILE A 471 9.18 -12.88 5.67
N GLU A 472 7.91 -12.54 5.58
CA GLU A 472 7.37 -11.27 6.04
C GLU A 472 6.22 -11.55 7.01
N VAL A 473 6.01 -10.61 7.93
CA VAL A 473 4.87 -10.59 8.87
C VAL A 473 3.62 -10.15 8.14
#